data_AF-A0A133MD23-F1
#
_entry.id   AF-A0A133MD23-F1
#
_cell.length_a   1.000
_cell.length_b   1.000
_cell.length_c   1.000
_cell.angle_alpha   90.00
_cell.angle_beta   90.00
_cell.angle_gamma   90.00
#
_symmetry.space_group_name_H-M   'P 1'
#
loop_
_entity.id
_entity.type
_entity.pdbx_description
1 polymer ?
#
loop_
_entity_poly.entity_id
_entity_poly.type
_entity_poly.pdbx_seq_one_letter_code
_entity_poly.pdbx_strand_id
1 'polypeptide(L)'
;DYNLFVKNDYKMMPEEVANVIKDRWSKYERDCNENNGIDKIFDREKAIKIRRCIRRFFLVFGLEECDDLMNQVFGETFTLYKNCITGKEEKNDLRKLKDIVFNSLRKLKFDGGDDKDKKLYLTLKRHDETYQSVMLVIGEVDKKQLEIVSKSVKNEFDDIEYKNEIYLKKRNSDSEYLLNYQLIEYFNSILNGAIETKASPMITCGIAKLDSWLIKNFKDNEQNNKLEILIKTATGIKITELEIAGLEIEVE
;
A
#
# COMPACT_ATOMS: atom_id res chain seq x y z
N ASP A 1 -14.40 25.00 -1.07
CA ASP A 1 -14.84 26.04 -2.04
C ASP A 1 -15.63 27.20 -1.45
N TYR A 2 -16.80 26.98 -0.86
CA TYR A 2 -17.62 28.09 -0.33
C TYR A 2 -16.86 28.94 0.70
N ASN A 3 -16.16 28.30 1.65
CA ASN A 3 -15.36 29.02 2.64
C ASN A 3 -14.23 29.84 2.00
N LEU A 4 -13.52 29.28 1.01
CA LEU A 4 -12.37 29.93 0.37
C LEU A 4 -12.75 31.12 -0.52
N PHE A 5 -13.80 30.99 -1.34
CA PHE A 5 -14.10 31.95 -2.42
C PHE A 5 -15.33 32.81 -2.18
N VAL A 6 -16.15 32.51 -1.17
CA VAL A 6 -17.34 33.29 -0.82
C VAL A 6 -17.17 33.95 0.54
N LYS A 7 -16.71 33.19 1.55
CA LYS A 7 -16.44 33.73 2.89
C LYS A 7 -15.05 34.33 3.05
N ASN A 8 -14.15 34.13 2.07
CA ASN A 8 -12.74 34.51 2.15
C ASN A 8 -12.07 34.02 3.44
N ASP A 9 -12.46 32.82 3.89
CA ASP A 9 -11.95 32.19 5.09
C ASP A 9 -10.78 31.27 4.75
N TYR A 10 -9.59 31.70 5.16
CA TYR A 10 -8.31 31.03 4.95
C TYR A 10 -7.69 30.52 6.25
N LYS A 11 -8.47 30.36 7.33
CA LYS A 11 -7.97 29.87 8.64
C LYS A 11 -7.34 28.49 8.58
N MET A 12 -7.70 27.70 7.57
CA MET A 12 -7.15 26.37 7.31
C MET A 12 -5.81 26.40 6.57
N MET A 13 -5.09 27.52 6.58
CA MET A 13 -3.77 27.68 5.97
C MET A 13 -2.82 28.35 6.97
N PRO A 14 -1.50 28.05 6.91
CA PRO A 14 -0.50 28.82 7.63
C PRO A 14 -0.65 30.30 7.33
N GLU A 15 -0.46 31.14 8.35
CA GLU A 15 -0.72 32.58 8.25
C GLU A 15 0.03 33.23 7.08
N GLU A 16 1.29 32.85 6.86
CA GLU A 16 2.11 33.32 5.75
C GLU A 16 1.48 33.02 4.39
N VAL A 17 0.99 31.79 4.20
CA VAL A 17 0.34 31.34 2.97
C VAL A 17 -1.03 32.01 2.79
N ALA A 18 -1.80 32.12 3.87
CA ALA A 18 -3.09 32.79 3.88
C ALA A 18 -2.95 34.26 3.46
N ASN A 19 -1.90 34.95 3.93
CA ASN A 19 -1.62 36.35 3.59
C ASN A 19 -1.29 36.52 2.10
N VAL A 20 -0.45 35.64 1.53
CA VAL A 20 -0.14 35.66 0.09
C VAL A 20 -1.39 35.46 -0.75
N ILE A 21 -2.26 34.53 -0.36
CA ILE A 21 -3.50 34.23 -1.10
C ILE A 21 -4.49 35.39 -0.97
N LYS A 22 -4.65 35.96 0.23
CA LYS A 22 -5.51 37.13 0.44
C LYS A 22 -5.06 38.32 -0.40
N ASP A 23 -3.77 38.63 -0.43
CA ASP A 23 -3.26 39.72 -1.26
C ASP A 23 -3.55 39.47 -2.75
N ARG A 24 -3.25 38.25 -3.23
CA ARG A 24 -3.46 37.89 -4.62
C ARG A 24 -4.93 37.88 -5.03
N TRP A 25 -5.81 37.39 -4.16
CA TRP A 25 -7.26 37.38 -4.38
C TRP A 25 -7.84 38.79 -4.34
N SER A 26 -7.44 39.61 -3.36
CA SER A 26 -7.87 41.01 -3.25
C SER A 26 -7.40 41.86 -4.44
N LYS A 27 -6.22 41.56 -4.99
CA LYS A 27 -5.74 42.18 -6.23
C LYS A 27 -6.62 41.80 -7.42
N TYR A 28 -7.01 40.53 -7.53
CA TYR A 28 -7.95 40.09 -8.56
C TYR A 28 -9.33 40.72 -8.41
N GLU A 29 -9.88 40.80 -7.20
CA GLU A 29 -11.17 41.47 -6.94
C GLU A 29 -11.11 42.95 -7.31
N ARG A 30 -10.01 43.64 -6.98
CA ARG A 30 -9.75 45.03 -7.42
C ARG A 30 -9.65 45.15 -8.94
N ASP A 31 -8.86 44.31 -9.59
CA ASP A 31 -8.78 44.26 -11.06
C ASP A 31 -10.17 44.05 -11.68
N CYS A 32 -11.05 43.26 -11.06
CA CYS A 32 -12.41 43.05 -11.54
C CYS A 32 -13.29 44.28 -11.31
N ASN A 33 -13.18 44.93 -10.15
CA ASN A 33 -14.00 46.09 -9.78
C ASN A 33 -13.61 47.38 -10.52
N GLU A 34 -12.31 47.63 -10.72
CA GLU A 34 -11.81 48.81 -11.44
C GLU A 34 -12.08 48.74 -12.95
N ASN A 35 -12.26 47.53 -13.50
CA ASN A 35 -12.59 47.31 -14.90
C ASN A 35 -14.10 47.18 -15.20
N ASN A 36 -14.98 47.47 -14.23
CA ASN A 36 -16.45 47.47 -14.39
C ASN A 36 -17.00 48.69 -15.18
N GLY A 37 -16.19 49.27 -16.07
CA GLY A 37 -16.63 50.27 -17.04
C GLY A 37 -17.34 49.62 -18.22
N ILE A 38 -18.67 49.52 -18.13
CA ILE A 38 -19.74 49.35 -19.15
C ILE A 38 -19.62 48.24 -20.22
N ASP A 39 -18.44 47.74 -20.63
CA ASP A 39 -18.37 46.87 -21.84
C ASP A 39 -17.31 45.75 -21.82
N LYS A 40 -16.98 45.16 -20.67
CA LYS A 40 -16.11 43.96 -20.65
C LYS A 40 -16.69 42.78 -19.86
N ILE A 41 -16.86 41.69 -20.59
CA ILE A 41 -17.27 40.36 -20.15
C ILE A 41 -16.39 39.93 -18.99
N PHE A 42 -17.00 39.52 -17.88
CA PHE A 42 -16.33 38.84 -16.77
C PHE A 42 -15.29 37.86 -17.30
N ASP A 43 -14.00 38.09 -16.97
CA ASP A 43 -12.90 37.22 -17.42
C ASP A 43 -12.96 35.89 -16.65
N ARG A 44 -13.86 35.03 -17.13
CA ARG A 44 -14.15 33.72 -16.57
C ARG A 44 -12.92 32.84 -16.58
N GLU A 45 -12.05 32.98 -17.58
CA GLU A 45 -10.81 32.22 -17.62
C GLU A 45 -9.83 32.63 -16.51
N LYS A 46 -9.63 33.94 -16.30
CA LYS A 46 -8.78 34.44 -15.21
C LYS A 46 -9.34 34.03 -13.85
N ALA A 47 -10.66 34.09 -13.67
CA ALA A 47 -11.35 33.60 -12.47
C ALA A 47 -11.09 32.10 -12.23
N ILE A 48 -11.24 31.27 -13.26
CA ILE A 48 -10.99 29.82 -13.18
C ILE A 48 -9.53 29.55 -12.85
N LYS A 49 -8.59 30.23 -13.51
CA LYS A 49 -7.15 30.07 -13.30
C LYS A 49 -6.75 30.40 -11.86
N ILE A 50 -7.22 31.54 -11.32
CA ILE A 50 -6.91 31.94 -9.94
C ILE A 50 -7.53 30.98 -8.93
N ARG A 51 -8.82 30.62 -9.08
CA ARG A 51 -9.45 29.63 -8.18
C ARG A 51 -8.73 28.28 -8.21
N ARG A 52 -8.29 27.84 -9.39
CA ARG A 52 -7.48 26.61 -9.52
C ARG A 52 -6.15 26.71 -8.80
N CYS A 53 -5.46 27.84 -8.88
CA CYS A 53 -4.22 28.07 -8.14
C CYS A 53 -4.46 28.04 -6.62
N ILE A 54 -5.47 28.75 -6.12
CA ILE A 54 -5.79 28.79 -4.69
C ILE A 54 -6.14 27.38 -4.17
N ARG A 55 -6.90 26.58 -4.94
CA ARG A 55 -7.17 25.18 -4.57
C ARG A 55 -5.88 24.36 -4.48
N ARG A 56 -4.95 24.51 -5.42
CA ARG A 56 -3.65 23.79 -5.35
C ARG A 56 -2.85 24.19 -4.12
N PHE A 57 -2.84 25.47 -3.77
CA PHE A 57 -2.21 25.92 -2.52
C PHE A 57 -2.90 25.31 -1.29
N PHE A 58 -4.23 25.24 -1.28
CA PHE A 58 -4.96 24.59 -0.19
C PHE A 58 -4.64 23.10 -0.06
N LEU A 59 -4.47 22.38 -1.18
CA LEU A 59 -4.09 20.96 -1.17
C LEU A 59 -2.67 20.75 -0.62
N VAL A 60 -1.74 21.68 -0.88
CA VAL A 60 -0.33 21.53 -0.52
C VAL A 60 -0.02 22.09 0.87
N PHE A 61 -0.65 23.21 1.23
CA PHE A 61 -0.35 23.99 2.44
C PHE A 61 -1.54 24.09 3.39
N GLY A 62 -2.57 23.26 3.23
CA GLY A 62 -3.67 23.21 4.20
C GLY A 62 -3.18 22.77 5.58
N LEU A 63 -3.64 23.42 6.64
CA LEU A 63 -3.34 23.05 8.04
C LEU A 63 -4.09 21.80 8.49
N GLU A 64 -5.27 21.56 7.92
CA GLU A 64 -6.04 20.34 8.17
C GLU A 64 -5.70 19.29 7.13
N GLU A 65 -5.03 18.23 7.57
CA GLU A 65 -4.90 17.00 6.81
C GLU A 65 -6.24 16.27 6.83
N CYS A 66 -7.03 16.42 5.77
CA CYS A 66 -8.25 15.65 5.60
C CYS A 66 -7.88 14.24 5.11
N ASP A 67 -8.09 13.22 5.92
CA ASP A 67 -7.74 11.83 5.60
C ASP A 67 -8.34 11.35 4.27
N ASP A 68 -9.61 11.66 4.00
CA ASP A 68 -10.25 11.29 2.73
C ASP A 68 -9.54 11.89 1.53
N LEU A 69 -9.13 13.16 1.64
CA LEU A 69 -8.39 13.84 0.58
C LEU A 69 -6.99 13.24 0.42
N MET A 70 -6.31 12.94 1.54
CA MET A 70 -4.99 12.32 1.49
C MET A 70 -5.04 10.93 0.87
N ASN A 71 -6.07 10.13 1.19
CA ASN A 71 -6.28 8.82 0.58
C ASN A 71 -6.60 8.93 -0.92
N GLN A 72 -7.35 9.95 -1.35
CA GLN A 72 -7.58 10.22 -2.78
C GLN A 72 -6.30 10.58 -3.54
N VAL A 73 -5.38 11.29 -2.89
CA VAL A 73 -4.15 11.77 -3.53
C VAL A 73 -3.06 10.69 -3.54
N PHE A 74 -2.89 9.99 -2.41
CA PHE A 74 -1.75 9.11 -2.21
C PHE A 74 -2.10 7.62 -2.37
N GLY A 75 -3.36 7.22 -2.20
CA GLY A 75 -3.82 5.84 -2.21
C GLY A 75 -4.66 5.49 -0.98
N GLU A 76 -5.53 4.49 -1.10
CA GLU A 76 -6.53 4.15 -0.06
C GLU A 76 -5.89 3.74 1.27
N THR A 77 -4.65 3.21 1.24
CA THR A 77 -3.93 2.79 2.43
C THR A 77 -3.12 3.90 3.09
N PHE A 78 -3.13 5.12 2.56
CA PHE A 78 -2.25 6.19 3.03
C PHE A 78 -2.48 6.54 4.50
N THR A 79 -3.71 6.87 4.91
CA THR A 79 -4.02 7.21 6.31
C THR A 79 -3.68 6.03 7.23
N LEU A 80 -3.98 4.80 6.81
CA LEU A 80 -3.65 3.60 7.57
C LEU A 80 -2.13 3.49 7.81
N TYR A 81 -1.33 3.64 6.76
CA TYR A 81 0.13 3.63 6.85
C TYR A 81 0.66 4.79 7.71
N LYS A 82 0.13 6.00 7.49
CA LYS A 82 0.49 7.22 8.21
C LYS A 82 0.28 7.08 9.71
N ASN A 83 -0.84 6.50 10.14
CA ASN A 83 -1.12 6.29 11.55
C ASN A 83 -0.06 5.40 12.19
N CYS A 84 0.32 4.30 11.52
CA CYS A 84 1.39 3.42 11.99
C CYS A 84 2.76 4.08 12.07
N ILE A 85 3.17 4.87 11.07
CA ILE A 85 4.49 5.54 11.09
C ILE A 85 4.54 6.72 12.06
N THR A 86 3.39 7.26 12.49
CA THR A 86 3.30 8.38 13.45
C THR A 86 3.02 7.94 14.88
N GLY A 87 2.90 6.63 15.16
CA GLY A 87 2.60 6.12 16.50
C GLY A 87 1.15 6.34 16.93
N LYS A 88 0.26 6.67 15.98
CA LYS A 88 -1.17 6.90 16.19
C LYS A 88 -2.01 5.68 15.83
N GLU A 89 -1.39 4.53 15.58
CA GLU A 89 -2.10 3.33 15.18
C GLU A 89 -3.02 2.79 16.27
N GLU A 90 -4.20 2.34 15.84
CA GLU A 90 -5.03 1.48 16.67
C GLU A 90 -4.58 0.01 16.53
N LYS A 91 -4.93 -0.84 17.52
CA LYS A 91 -4.68 -2.29 17.43
C LYS A 91 -5.25 -2.92 16.14
N ASN A 92 -6.32 -2.33 15.61
CA ASN A 92 -6.96 -2.81 14.40
C ASN A 92 -6.16 -2.46 13.13
N ASP A 93 -5.33 -1.42 13.15
CA ASP A 93 -4.60 -0.95 11.96
C ASP A 93 -3.50 -1.93 11.56
N LEU A 94 -2.70 -2.40 12.52
CA LEU A 94 -1.69 -3.43 12.28
C LEU A 94 -2.33 -4.75 11.79
N ARG A 95 -3.53 -5.06 12.27
CA ARG A 95 -4.29 -6.23 11.80
C ARG A 95 -4.75 -6.05 10.36
N LYS A 96 -5.29 -4.88 9.99
CA LYS A 96 -5.67 -4.56 8.61
C LYS A 96 -4.48 -4.65 7.67
N LEU A 97 -3.33 -4.07 8.05
CA LEU A 97 -2.10 -4.18 7.27
C LEU A 97 -1.67 -5.64 7.08
N LYS A 98 -1.77 -6.45 8.15
CA LYS A 98 -1.46 -7.87 8.09
C LYS A 98 -2.39 -8.61 7.14
N ASP A 99 -3.68 -8.25 7.15
CA ASP A 99 -4.67 -8.82 6.25
C ASP A 99 -4.37 -8.43 4.79
N ILE A 100 -4.02 -7.16 4.53
CA ILE A 100 -3.62 -6.67 3.21
C ILE A 100 -2.42 -7.47 2.69
N VAL A 101 -1.31 -7.51 3.46
CA VAL A 101 -0.07 -8.18 3.06
C VAL A 101 -0.28 -9.68 2.84
N PHE A 102 -0.97 -10.36 3.77
CA PHE A 102 -1.13 -11.82 3.66
C PHE A 102 -2.04 -12.22 2.50
N ASN A 103 -3.17 -11.53 2.34
CA ASN A 103 -4.14 -11.87 1.31
C ASN A 103 -3.61 -11.52 -0.09
N SER A 104 -2.86 -10.41 -0.22
CA SER A 104 -2.25 -10.04 -1.50
C SER A 104 -1.18 -11.03 -1.94
N LEU A 105 -0.33 -11.50 -1.02
CA LEU A 105 0.66 -12.54 -1.29
C LEU A 105 0.02 -13.84 -1.74
N ARG A 106 -1.12 -14.23 -1.13
CA ARG A 106 -1.90 -15.38 -1.59
C ARG A 106 -2.42 -15.16 -3.01
N LYS A 107 -3.03 -14.00 -3.28
CA LYS A 107 -3.58 -13.68 -4.61
C LYS A 107 -2.50 -13.62 -5.70
N LEU A 108 -1.33 -13.07 -5.39
CA LEU A 108 -0.17 -13.02 -6.29
C LEU A 108 0.36 -14.40 -6.69
N LYS A 109 0.32 -15.38 -5.78
CA LYS A 109 0.84 -16.73 -6.04
C LYS A 109 -0.24 -17.66 -6.61
N PHE A 110 -1.48 -17.46 -6.17
CA PHE A 110 -2.60 -18.35 -6.43
C PHE A 110 -3.79 -17.50 -6.86
N ASP A 111 -3.78 -17.13 -8.13
CA ASP A 111 -4.84 -16.39 -8.84
C ASP A 111 -6.23 -16.95 -8.47
N GLY A 112 -6.92 -16.31 -7.51
CA GLY A 112 -8.29 -16.67 -7.09
C GLY A 112 -8.49 -18.01 -6.36
N GLY A 113 -7.50 -18.55 -5.65
CA GLY A 113 -7.67 -19.80 -4.89
C GLY A 113 -8.81 -19.76 -3.85
N ASP A 114 -9.58 -20.85 -3.73
CA ASP A 114 -10.76 -21.00 -2.85
C ASP A 114 -10.46 -20.52 -1.41
N ASP A 115 -11.37 -19.74 -0.84
CA ASP A 115 -11.21 -19.00 0.43
C ASP A 115 -11.13 -19.90 1.67
N LYS A 116 -11.31 -21.20 1.46
CA LYS A 116 -11.28 -22.24 2.50
C LYS A 116 -9.87 -22.51 3.00
N ASP A 117 -8.86 -22.41 2.14
CA ASP A 117 -7.48 -22.65 2.52
C ASP A 117 -6.79 -21.35 2.95
N LYS A 118 -6.53 -21.21 4.25
CA LYS A 118 -6.00 -19.98 4.86
C LYS A 118 -4.48 -19.93 4.90
N LYS A 119 -3.79 -20.86 4.22
CA LYS A 119 -2.33 -20.92 4.16
C LYS A 119 -1.79 -20.19 2.93
N LEU A 120 -0.55 -19.73 3.06
CA LEU A 120 0.27 -19.23 1.95
C LEU A 120 1.34 -20.28 1.66
N TYR A 121 1.23 -20.96 0.52
CA TYR A 121 2.24 -21.93 0.09
C TYR A 121 3.43 -21.23 -0.56
N LEU A 122 4.62 -21.68 -0.20
CA LEU A 122 5.86 -21.35 -0.86
C LEU A 122 6.14 -22.45 -1.86
N THR A 123 6.23 -22.09 -3.13
CA THR A 123 6.42 -23.06 -4.20
C THR A 123 7.72 -22.84 -4.94
N LEU A 124 8.26 -23.92 -5.50
CA LEU A 124 9.39 -23.84 -6.43
C LEU A 124 8.88 -23.24 -7.75
N LYS A 125 9.08 -21.93 -7.97
CA LYS A 125 8.73 -21.27 -9.23
C LYS A 125 9.77 -21.62 -10.30
N ARG A 126 9.31 -21.93 -11.52
CA ARG A 126 10.20 -21.90 -12.69
C ARG A 126 10.24 -20.47 -13.26
N HIS A 127 11.35 -20.13 -13.91
CA HIS A 127 11.59 -18.80 -14.48
C HIS A 127 10.95 -18.61 -15.86
N ASP A 128 10.41 -19.65 -16.48
CA ASP A 128 9.63 -19.54 -17.70
C ASP A 128 8.21 -19.10 -17.32
N GLU A 129 7.74 -17.99 -17.88
CA GLU A 129 6.45 -17.33 -17.61
C GLU A 129 5.20 -18.18 -17.98
N THR A 130 5.33 -19.51 -17.99
CA THR A 130 4.27 -20.46 -18.28
C THR A 130 3.37 -20.66 -17.07
N TYR A 131 2.06 -20.70 -17.33
CA TYR A 131 1.06 -20.99 -16.30
C TYR A 131 1.27 -22.41 -15.77
N GLN A 132 1.58 -22.53 -14.48
CA GLN A 132 1.80 -23.83 -13.82
C GLN A 132 0.55 -24.27 -13.08
N SER A 133 -0.03 -25.37 -13.58
CA SER A 133 -1.16 -26.04 -12.92
C SER A 133 -0.70 -26.92 -11.76
N VAL A 134 0.58 -27.28 -11.70
CA VAL A 134 1.18 -28.16 -10.69
C VAL A 134 2.48 -27.55 -10.21
N MET A 135 2.66 -27.42 -8.89
CA MET A 135 3.83 -26.80 -8.28
C MET A 135 4.30 -27.60 -7.06
N LEU A 136 5.62 -27.75 -6.90
CA LEU A 136 6.20 -28.33 -5.69
C LEU A 136 6.13 -27.32 -4.54
N VAL A 137 5.57 -27.72 -3.41
CA VAL A 137 5.57 -26.96 -2.16
C VAL A 137 6.90 -27.18 -1.46
N ILE A 138 7.53 -26.08 -1.05
CA ILE A 138 8.81 -26.07 -0.32
C ILE A 138 8.67 -25.49 1.09
N GLY A 139 7.46 -25.09 1.46
CA GLY A 139 7.15 -24.47 2.74
C GLY A 139 5.72 -23.96 2.78
N GLU A 140 5.18 -23.82 3.98
CA GLU A 140 3.87 -23.23 4.22
C GLU A 140 3.92 -22.12 5.29
N VAL A 141 3.06 -21.12 5.11
CA VAL A 141 2.96 -19.99 6.04
C VAL A 141 1.51 -19.85 6.50
N ASP A 142 1.25 -20.11 7.78
CA ASP A 142 0.00 -19.74 8.43
C ASP A 142 0.04 -18.25 8.77
N LYS A 143 -1.05 -17.55 8.49
CA LYS A 143 -1.25 -16.15 8.88
C LYS A 143 -0.93 -15.88 10.36
N LYS A 144 -1.18 -16.82 11.26
CA LYS A 144 -0.89 -16.72 12.71
C LYS A 144 0.60 -16.69 13.04
N GLN A 145 1.44 -17.18 12.14
CA GLN A 145 2.91 -17.16 12.29
C GLN A 145 3.52 -15.83 11.83
N LEU A 146 2.75 -14.96 11.17
CA LEU A 146 3.18 -13.63 10.79
C LEU A 146 2.63 -12.59 11.77
N GLU A 147 3.39 -11.53 12.00
CA GLU A 147 2.96 -10.35 12.74
C GLU A 147 3.43 -9.09 12.03
N ILE A 148 2.66 -8.01 12.15
CA ILE A 148 3.11 -6.68 11.75
C ILE A 148 3.37 -5.89 13.02
N VAL A 149 4.57 -5.32 13.09
CA VAL A 149 5.02 -4.53 14.23
C VAL A 149 5.45 -3.15 13.77
N SER A 150 5.16 -2.16 14.60
CA SER A 150 5.58 -0.76 14.46
C SER A 150 6.74 -0.52 15.41
N LYS A 151 7.87 -0.02 14.90
CA LYS A 151 9.09 0.19 15.69
C LYS A 151 9.57 1.61 15.55
N SER A 152 9.80 2.27 16.69
CA SER A 152 10.41 3.60 16.71
C SER A 152 11.87 3.51 16.24
N VAL A 153 12.21 4.34 15.27
CA VAL A 153 13.53 4.49 14.67
C VAL A 153 13.92 5.96 14.77
N LYS A 154 15.18 6.22 15.07
CA LYS A 154 15.71 7.58 15.11
C LYS A 154 15.68 8.16 13.70
N ASN A 155 15.14 9.36 13.59
CA ASN A 155 15.06 10.09 12.33
C ASN A 155 16.00 11.28 12.39
N GLU A 156 16.90 11.37 11.41
CA GLU A 156 17.91 12.43 11.34
C GLU A 156 17.60 13.46 10.24
N PHE A 157 16.53 13.24 9.47
CA PHE A 157 16.20 14.05 8.29
C PHE A 157 14.95 14.91 8.45
N ASP A 158 13.97 14.47 9.24
CA ASP A 158 12.74 15.24 9.48
C ASP A 158 12.84 16.06 10.78
N ASP A 159 11.98 17.08 10.93
CA ASP A 159 11.83 17.89 12.17
C ASP A 159 11.29 17.10 13.38
N ILE A 160 11.26 15.77 13.28
CA ILE A 160 10.76 14.82 14.28
C ILE A 160 11.89 13.85 14.60
N GLU A 161 12.30 13.78 15.86
CA GLU A 161 13.45 12.98 16.32
C GLU A 161 13.26 11.46 16.16
N TYR A 162 12.00 11.01 16.20
CA TYR A 162 11.63 9.59 16.11
C TYR A 162 10.45 9.40 15.17
N LYS A 163 10.55 8.37 14.33
CA LYS A 163 9.47 7.92 13.44
C LYS A 163 9.34 6.42 13.56
N ASN A 164 8.12 5.91 13.42
CA ASN A 164 7.93 4.48 13.37
C ASN A 164 8.15 3.93 11.96
N GLU A 165 8.78 2.75 11.90
CA GLU A 165 8.85 1.90 10.72
C GLU A 165 7.99 0.66 10.92
N ILE A 166 7.41 0.17 9.83
CA ILE A 166 6.51 -0.97 9.83
C ILE A 166 7.26 -2.21 9.35
N TYR A 167 7.21 -3.29 10.12
CA TYR A 167 7.90 -4.53 9.81
C TYR A 167 6.93 -5.70 9.76
N LEU A 168 7.06 -6.54 8.74
CA LEU A 168 6.56 -7.91 8.75
C LEU A 168 7.56 -8.79 9.51
N LYS A 169 7.08 -9.55 10.48
CA LYS A 169 7.91 -10.36 11.36
C LYS A 169 7.37 -11.78 11.46
N LYS A 170 8.27 -12.76 11.56
CA LYS A 170 7.90 -14.12 11.93
C LYS A 170 7.75 -14.18 13.45
N ARG A 171 6.60 -14.65 13.90
CA ARG A 171 6.29 -14.79 15.33
C ARG A 171 7.35 -15.65 16.02
N ASN A 172 7.82 -15.20 17.18
CA ASN A 172 8.88 -15.85 17.97
C ASN A 172 10.24 -15.94 17.24
N SER A 173 10.52 -15.05 16.29
CA SER A 173 11.81 -14.93 15.61
C SER A 173 12.20 -13.46 15.50
N ASP A 174 13.48 -13.14 15.50
CA ASP A 174 13.97 -11.77 15.24
C ASP A 174 14.08 -11.45 13.75
N SER A 175 13.62 -12.35 12.87
CA SER A 175 13.63 -12.08 11.43
C SER A 175 12.50 -11.13 11.04
N GLU A 176 12.87 -10.06 10.35
CA GLU A 176 11.97 -8.96 10.02
C GLU A 176 12.20 -8.47 8.60
N TYR A 177 11.14 -7.93 8.00
CA TYR A 177 11.13 -7.35 6.66
C TYR A 177 10.43 -5.99 6.71
N LEU A 178 11.13 -4.93 6.29
CA LEU A 178 10.60 -3.57 6.26
C LEU A 178 9.49 -3.42 5.20
N LEU A 179 8.29 -3.05 5.63
CA LEU A 179 7.16 -2.75 4.78
C LEU A 179 7.07 -1.24 4.53
N ASN A 180 7.43 -0.82 3.32
CA ASN A 180 7.24 0.57 2.90
C ASN A 180 5.83 0.81 2.34
N TYR A 181 5.46 2.09 2.25
CA TYR A 181 4.16 2.51 1.74
C TYR A 181 3.83 1.95 0.35
N GLN A 182 4.77 2.04 -0.60
CA GLN A 182 4.54 1.62 -1.99
C GLN A 182 4.20 0.14 -2.09
N LEU A 183 4.83 -0.71 -1.27
CA LEU A 183 4.55 -2.14 -1.23
C LEU A 183 3.17 -2.43 -0.63
N ILE A 184 2.76 -1.69 0.40
CA ILE A 184 1.44 -1.82 1.03
C ILE A 184 0.33 -1.40 0.06
N GLU A 185 0.50 -0.26 -0.60
CA GLU A 185 -0.49 0.24 -1.56
C GLU A 185 -0.58 -0.71 -2.78
N TYR A 186 0.56 -1.23 -3.25
CA TYR A 186 0.58 -2.27 -4.29
C TYR A 186 -0.19 -3.53 -3.88
N PHE A 187 -0.01 -3.98 -2.64
CA PHE A 187 -0.78 -5.12 -2.13
C PHE A 187 -2.28 -4.84 -2.05
N ASN A 188 -2.67 -3.62 -1.67
CA ASN A 188 -4.06 -3.21 -1.69
C ASN A 188 -4.63 -3.17 -3.12
N SER A 189 -3.87 -2.64 -4.10
CA SER A 189 -4.29 -2.59 -5.50
C SER A 189 -4.55 -3.99 -6.08
N ILE A 190 -3.68 -4.97 -5.77
CA ILE A 190 -3.88 -6.38 -6.14
C ILE A 190 -5.18 -6.93 -5.54
N LEU A 191 -5.44 -6.68 -4.26
CA LEU A 191 -6.66 -7.15 -3.60
C LEU A 191 -7.92 -6.59 -4.27
N ASN A 192 -7.88 -5.30 -4.61
CA ASN A 192 -8.93 -4.59 -5.33
C ASN A 192 -9.05 -4.98 -6.83
N GLY A 193 -8.20 -5.91 -7.31
CA GLY A 193 -8.29 -6.46 -8.65
C GLY A 193 -7.58 -5.63 -9.72
N ALA A 194 -6.70 -4.70 -9.33
CA ALA A 194 -5.86 -3.99 -10.27
C ALA A 194 -4.87 -4.95 -10.93
N ILE A 195 -4.79 -4.89 -12.27
CA ILE A 195 -3.78 -5.60 -13.06
C ILE A 195 -2.69 -4.57 -13.40
N GLU A 196 -1.67 -4.48 -12.54
CA GLU A 196 -0.53 -3.60 -12.81
C GLU A 196 0.37 -4.24 -13.88
N THR A 197 0.25 -3.76 -15.11
CA THR A 197 1.05 -4.23 -16.25
C THR A 197 2.53 -3.81 -16.19
N LYS A 198 2.88 -2.87 -15.31
CA LYS A 198 4.26 -2.39 -15.09
C LYS A 198 4.47 -2.01 -13.62
N ALA A 199 4.91 -2.96 -12.80
CA ALA A 199 5.35 -2.67 -11.44
C ALA A 199 6.65 -1.87 -11.46
N SER A 200 6.82 -0.91 -10.54
CA SER A 200 8.07 -0.17 -10.41
C SER A 200 9.22 -1.12 -10.02
N PRO A 201 10.49 -0.78 -10.34
CA PRO A 201 11.64 -1.57 -9.89
C PRO A 201 11.69 -1.71 -8.36
N MET A 202 11.24 -0.70 -7.62
CA MET A 202 11.17 -0.73 -6.16
C MET A 202 10.18 -1.79 -5.66
N ILE A 203 9.00 -1.87 -6.28
CA ILE A 203 7.99 -2.89 -5.96
C ILE A 203 8.52 -4.28 -6.34
N THR A 204 9.05 -4.44 -7.56
CA THR A 204 9.55 -5.73 -8.06
C THR A 204 10.68 -6.28 -7.18
N CYS A 205 11.68 -5.45 -6.87
CA CYS A 205 12.76 -5.80 -5.95
C CYS A 205 12.25 -6.04 -4.53
N GLY A 206 11.25 -5.27 -4.09
CA GLY A 206 10.59 -5.45 -2.79
C GLY A 206 9.98 -6.83 -2.67
N ILE A 207 9.15 -7.24 -3.64
CA ILE A 207 8.50 -8.55 -3.68
C ILE A 207 9.54 -9.67 -3.73
N ALA A 208 10.58 -9.55 -4.56
CA ALA A 208 11.63 -10.57 -4.65
C ALA A 208 12.37 -10.75 -3.30
N LYS A 209 12.67 -9.64 -2.61
CA LYS A 209 13.27 -9.68 -1.26
C LYS A 209 12.32 -10.29 -0.23
N LEU A 210 11.01 -10.00 -0.34
CA LEU A 210 10.00 -10.57 0.53
C LEU A 210 9.83 -12.07 0.30
N ASP A 211 9.79 -12.53 -0.94
CA ASP A 211 9.76 -13.95 -1.29
C ASP A 211 11.01 -14.67 -0.75
N SER A 212 12.19 -14.06 -0.89
CA SER A 212 13.43 -14.58 -0.31
C SER A 212 13.36 -14.66 1.21
N TRP A 213 12.80 -13.63 1.86
CA TRP A 213 12.61 -13.59 3.31
C TRP A 213 11.64 -14.68 3.78
N LEU A 214 10.53 -14.90 3.05
CA LEU A 214 9.56 -15.96 3.35
C LEU A 214 10.20 -17.34 3.23
N ILE A 215 10.91 -17.63 2.12
CA ILE A 215 11.60 -18.91 1.92
C ILE A 215 12.62 -19.14 3.04
N LYS A 216 13.47 -18.15 3.34
CA LYS A 216 14.47 -18.29 4.41
C LYS A 216 13.85 -18.63 5.77
N ASN A 217 12.66 -18.13 6.05
CA ASN A 217 12.03 -18.25 7.37
C ASN A 217 11.02 -19.40 7.49
N PHE A 218 10.48 -19.90 6.37
CA PHE A 218 9.36 -20.86 6.36
C PHE A 218 9.56 -22.03 5.41
N LYS A 219 10.74 -22.19 4.78
CA LYS A 219 11.07 -23.40 4.04
C LYS A 219 11.07 -24.60 5.00
N ASP A 220 10.44 -25.69 4.60
CA ASP A 220 10.45 -26.92 5.38
C ASP A 220 11.86 -27.53 5.41
N ASN A 221 12.19 -28.20 6.51
CA ASN A 221 13.46 -28.90 6.62
C ASN A 221 13.44 -30.12 5.68
N GLU A 222 14.46 -30.25 4.83
CA GLU A 222 14.62 -31.31 3.80
C GLU A 222 14.74 -32.75 4.36
N GLN A 223 14.45 -32.97 5.64
CA GLN A 223 14.63 -34.25 6.32
C GLN A 223 13.44 -35.21 6.18
N ASN A 224 12.33 -34.76 5.58
CA ASN A 224 11.18 -35.62 5.31
C ASN A 224 11.26 -36.12 3.86
N ASN A 225 11.22 -37.45 3.65
CA ASN A 225 11.10 -38.10 2.33
C ASN A 225 9.72 -37.88 1.67
N LYS A 226 9.03 -36.80 2.04
CA LYS A 226 7.70 -36.43 1.58
C LYS A 226 7.82 -35.20 0.70
N LEU A 227 7.23 -35.26 -0.48
CA LEU A 227 7.11 -34.13 -1.39
C LEU A 227 5.65 -33.70 -1.45
N GLU A 228 5.39 -32.45 -1.08
CA GLU A 228 4.05 -31.89 -1.21
C GLU A 228 3.89 -31.22 -2.59
N ILE A 229 2.83 -31.59 -3.29
CA ILE A 229 2.46 -30.99 -4.58
C ILE A 229 1.17 -30.21 -4.44
N LEU A 230 1.21 -28.97 -4.92
CA LEU A 230 0.06 -28.10 -5.07
C LEU A 230 -0.46 -28.17 -6.50
N ILE A 231 -1.70 -28.61 -6.66
CA ILE A 231 -2.42 -28.72 -7.93
C ILE A 231 -3.49 -27.63 -7.97
N LYS A 232 -3.40 -26.73 -8.96
CA LYS A 232 -4.45 -25.77 -9.29
C LYS A 232 -5.50 -26.48 -10.15
N THR A 233 -6.73 -26.55 -9.63
CA THR A 233 -7.89 -27.13 -10.31
C THR A 233 -8.92 -26.04 -10.60
N ALA A 234 -9.91 -26.33 -11.45
CA ALA A 234 -11.00 -25.41 -11.74
C ALA A 234 -11.84 -25.05 -10.49
N THR A 235 -11.80 -25.88 -9.45
CA THR A 235 -12.54 -25.70 -8.19
C THR A 235 -11.67 -25.13 -7.06
N GLY A 236 -10.40 -24.84 -7.30
CA GLY A 236 -9.48 -24.31 -6.29
C GLY A 236 -8.18 -25.10 -6.19
N ILE A 237 -7.52 -25.00 -5.03
CA ILE A 237 -6.22 -25.60 -4.78
C ILE A 237 -6.42 -26.97 -4.12
N LYS A 238 -5.76 -28.00 -4.64
CA LYS A 238 -5.63 -29.31 -4.00
C LYS A 238 -4.16 -29.56 -3.66
N ILE A 239 -3.91 -30.11 -2.48
CA ILE A 239 -2.59 -30.54 -2.05
C ILE A 239 -2.57 -32.06 -2.05
N THR A 240 -1.45 -32.63 -2.46
CA THR A 240 -1.25 -34.07 -2.56
C THR A 240 0.15 -34.37 -2.08
N GLU A 241 0.28 -35.33 -1.18
CA GLU A 241 1.56 -35.81 -0.68
C GLU A 241 2.06 -36.92 -1.61
N LEU A 242 3.34 -36.84 -1.97
CA LEU A 242 4.06 -37.91 -2.61
C LEU A 242 5.07 -38.48 -1.62
N GLU A 243 5.05 -39.80 -1.47
CA GLU A 243 6.06 -40.52 -0.71
C GLU A 243 7.00 -41.25 -1.67
N ILE A 244 8.31 -41.09 -1.42
CA ILE A 244 9.33 -41.79 -2.21
C ILE A 244 9.68 -43.10 -1.48
N ALA A 245 9.15 -44.21 -2.00
CA ALA A 245 9.42 -45.56 -1.52
C ALA A 245 10.43 -46.27 -2.44
N GLY A 246 11.72 -46.05 -2.19
CA GLY A 246 12.79 -46.68 -2.99
C GLY A 246 12.96 -46.04 -4.38
N LEU A 247 12.56 -46.76 -5.45
CA LEU A 247 12.56 -46.26 -6.85
C LEU A 247 11.14 -45.93 -7.35
N GLU A 248 10.11 -46.14 -6.52
CA GLU A 248 8.71 -45.93 -6.86
C GLU A 248 8.18 -44.67 -6.15
N ILE A 249 7.26 -43.98 -6.81
CA ILE A 249 6.58 -42.79 -6.27
C ILE A 249 5.14 -43.20 -6.00
N GLU A 250 4.73 -43.16 -4.74
CA GLU A 250 3.34 -43.40 -4.33
C GLU A 250 2.62 -42.06 -4.13
N VAL A 251 1.34 -42.02 -4.51
CA VAL A 251 0.47 -40.83 -4.44
C VAL A 251 -0.66 -41.12 -3.48
N GLU A 252 -0.77 -40.36 -2.40
CA GLU A 252 -1.90 -40.43 -1.44
C GLU A 252 -3.01 -39.40 -1.75
#